data_AF-A0A9P6B1M4-F1
#
_entry.id   AF-A0A9P6B1M4-F1
#
_cell.length_a   1.000
_cell.length_b   1.000
_cell.length_c   1.000
_cell.angle_alpha   90.00
_cell.angle_beta   90.00
_cell.angle_gamma   90.00
#
_symmetry.space_group_name_H-M   'P 1'
#
loop_
_entity.id
_entity.type
_entity.pdbx_description
1 polymer ?
#
loop_
_entity_poly.entity_id
_entity_poly.type
_entity_poly.pdbx_seq_one_letter_code
_entity_poly.pdbx_strand_id
1 'polypeptide(L)'
;MMHMFLHIYISNDFADSWGWIAASLVAVMAAGKGPWLAQCLQEWGHAYLANPQNLPTNVYGTWDVSLLVSDEDLAHEIILYLQNLGPYISTQDIVHFIDTPEMKTCPKLKQTISHKTACHWLKIMEYQWRKDPKGQYVDGHKQDNVVAY
;
A
#
# COMPACT_ATOMS: atom_id res chain seq x y z
N MET A 1 11.36 -1.11 -11.14
CA MET A 1 11.47 -1.62 -12.54
C MET A 1 12.88 -1.50 -13.09
N MET A 2 13.55 -0.34 -13.04
CA MET A 2 14.94 -0.18 -13.52
C MET A 2 15.94 -1.17 -12.89
N HIS A 3 15.86 -1.38 -11.57
CA HIS A 3 16.71 -2.34 -10.85
C HIS A 3 16.52 -3.78 -11.35
N MET A 4 15.29 -4.19 -11.65
CA MET A 4 14.96 -5.53 -12.16
C MET A 4 15.55 -5.74 -13.56
N PHE A 5 15.43 -4.73 -14.43
CA PHE A 5 16.03 -4.74 -15.77
C PHE A 5 17.57 -4.91 -15.71
N LEU A 6 18.26 -4.13 -14.89
CA LEU A 6 19.71 -4.23 -14.72
C LEU A 6 20.14 -5.57 -14.13
N HIS A 7 19.37 -6.11 -13.18
CA HIS A 7 19.64 -7.41 -12.60
C HIS A 7 19.51 -8.55 -13.63
N ILE A 8 18.48 -8.51 -14.48
CA ILE A 8 18.27 -9.48 -15.57
C ILE A 8 19.39 -9.37 -16.62
N TYR A 9 19.89 -8.16 -16.85
CA TYR A 9 21.02 -7.95 -17.76
C TYR A 9 22.34 -8.53 -17.24
N ILE A 10 22.61 -8.37 -15.93
CA ILE A 10 23.84 -8.86 -15.29
C ILE A 10 23.82 -10.39 -15.11
N SER A 11 22.64 -10.99 -14.92
CA SER A 11 22.52 -12.45 -14.96
C SER A 11 22.85 -12.95 -16.37
N ASN A 12 23.93 -13.73 -16.47
CA ASN A 12 24.62 -14.18 -17.69
C ASN A 12 23.76 -14.86 -18.80
N ASP A 13 22.46 -15.04 -18.59
CA ASP A 13 21.54 -15.68 -19.55
C ASP A 13 21.28 -14.84 -20.80
N PHE A 14 21.41 -13.50 -20.72
CA PHE A 14 21.07 -12.59 -21.82
C PHE A 14 22.27 -11.84 -22.43
N ALA A 15 23.46 -11.97 -21.82
CA ALA A 15 24.67 -11.26 -22.25
C ALA A 15 25.15 -11.69 -23.65
N ASP A 16 24.98 -12.97 -24.01
CA ASP A 16 25.64 -13.57 -25.19
C ASP A 16 24.82 -13.56 -26.49
N SER A 17 23.53 -13.18 -26.49
CA SER A 17 22.75 -13.22 -27.75
C SER A 17 21.89 -11.98 -28.06
N TRP A 18 21.28 -11.32 -27.07
CA TRP A 18 20.35 -10.19 -27.34
C TRP A 18 20.45 -9.04 -26.31
N GLY A 19 21.55 -9.02 -25.53
CA GLY A 19 22.08 -7.91 -24.74
C GLY A 19 21.05 -7.18 -23.88
N TRP A 20 20.44 -6.12 -24.41
CA TRP A 20 19.62 -5.18 -23.64
C TRP A 20 18.13 -5.26 -24.01
N ILE A 21 17.84 -5.61 -25.26
CA ILE A 21 16.48 -5.64 -25.81
C ILE A 21 15.69 -6.79 -25.18
N ALA A 22 16.29 -7.99 -25.11
CA ALA A 22 15.65 -9.14 -24.48
C ALA A 22 15.44 -8.93 -22.97
N ALA A 23 16.46 -8.43 -22.26
CA ALA A 23 16.38 -8.16 -20.82
C ALA A 23 15.28 -7.13 -20.48
N SER A 24 15.17 -6.06 -21.26
CA SER A 24 14.14 -5.02 -21.05
C SER A 24 12.72 -5.54 -21.32
N LEU A 25 12.54 -6.39 -22.35
CA LEU A 25 11.25 -7.01 -22.65
C LEU A 25 10.82 -7.99 -21.55
N VAL A 26 11.74 -8.81 -21.03
CA VAL A 26 11.46 -9.74 -19.93
C VAL A 26 11.05 -8.98 -18.66
N ALA A 27 11.77 -7.91 -18.30
CA ALA A 27 11.45 -7.09 -17.13
C ALA A 27 10.06 -6.45 -17.23
N VAL A 28 9.69 -5.97 -18.41
CA VAL A 28 8.40 -5.32 -18.69
C VAL A 28 7.25 -6.33 -18.72
N MET A 29 7.48 -7.52 -19.29
CA MET A 29 6.52 -8.61 -19.30
C MET A 29 6.24 -9.11 -17.88
N ALA A 30 7.28 -9.28 -17.06
CA ALA A 30 7.13 -9.63 -15.65
C ALA A 30 6.34 -8.57 -14.85
N ALA A 31 6.42 -7.30 -15.25
CA ALA A 31 5.65 -6.21 -14.66
C ALA A 31 4.23 -6.02 -15.26
N GLY A 32 3.83 -6.85 -16.24
CA GLY A 32 2.54 -6.72 -16.92
C GLY A 32 2.39 -5.44 -17.74
N LYS A 33 3.50 -4.92 -18.30
CA LYS A 33 3.53 -3.65 -19.05
C LYS A 33 3.76 -3.88 -20.54
N GLY A 34 3.57 -2.84 -21.34
CA GLY A 34 3.67 -2.89 -22.81
C GLY A 34 5.08 -2.56 -23.34
N PRO A 35 5.36 -2.85 -24.63
CA PRO A 35 6.69 -2.74 -25.24
C PRO A 35 7.26 -1.31 -25.25
N TRP A 36 6.41 -0.29 -25.22
CA TRP A 36 6.83 1.11 -25.07
C TRP A 36 7.69 1.32 -23.82
N LEU A 37 7.34 0.67 -22.70
CA LEU A 37 8.09 0.78 -21.46
C LEU A 37 9.48 0.13 -21.57
N ALA A 38 9.63 -0.88 -22.43
CA ALA A 38 10.93 -1.51 -22.66
C ALA A 38 11.88 -0.54 -23.36
N GLN A 39 11.39 0.26 -24.30
CA GLN A 39 12.15 1.33 -24.96
C GLN A 39 12.58 2.39 -23.94
N CYS A 40 11.66 2.86 -23.09
CA CYS A 40 12.01 3.82 -22.04
C CYS A 40 13.06 3.27 -21.06
N LEU A 41 12.98 1.99 -20.67
CA LEU A 41 13.99 1.37 -19.81
C LEU A 41 15.37 1.30 -20.46
N GLN A 42 15.44 1.07 -21.78
CA GLN A 42 16.69 1.10 -22.52
C GLN A 42 17.28 2.53 -22.53
N GLU A 43 16.46 3.53 -22.87
CA GLU A 43 16.87 4.94 -22.86
C GLU A 43 17.37 5.40 -21.48
N TRP A 44 16.64 5.05 -20.43
CA TRP A 44 17.04 5.38 -19.05
C TRP A 44 18.28 4.61 -18.61
N GLY A 45 18.43 3.35 -19.02
CA GLY A 45 19.64 2.56 -18.77
C GLY A 45 20.87 3.17 -19.43
N HIS A 46 20.76 3.61 -20.69
CA HIS A 46 21.83 4.33 -21.39
C HIS A 46 22.13 5.69 -20.74
N ALA A 47 21.11 6.44 -20.33
CA ALA A 47 21.29 7.71 -19.63
C ALA A 47 22.00 7.52 -18.27
N TYR A 48 21.67 6.45 -17.54
CA TYR A 48 22.29 6.09 -16.26
C TYR A 48 23.75 5.67 -16.42
N LEU A 49 24.07 4.86 -17.44
CA LEU A 49 25.45 4.49 -17.76
C LEU A 49 26.30 5.71 -18.15
N ALA A 50 25.73 6.63 -18.92
CA ALA A 50 26.42 7.84 -19.34
C ALA A 50 26.65 8.80 -18.16
N ASN A 51 25.68 8.94 -17.27
CA ASN A 51 25.74 9.79 -16.08
C ASN A 51 24.92 9.17 -14.95
N PRO A 52 25.55 8.69 -13.86
CA PRO A 52 24.83 8.03 -12.76
C PRO A 52 23.80 8.92 -12.04
N GLN A 53 23.90 10.24 -12.17
CA GLN A 53 22.93 11.19 -11.62
C GLN A 53 21.72 11.46 -12.52
N ASN A 54 21.73 10.97 -13.76
CA ASN A 54 20.75 11.31 -14.78
C ASN A 54 19.60 10.29 -14.82
N LEU A 55 19.09 9.93 -13.64
CA LEU A 55 17.90 9.10 -13.52
C LEU A 55 16.66 9.96 -13.85
N PRO A 56 15.64 9.39 -14.51
CA PRO A 56 14.37 10.08 -14.70
C PRO A 56 13.80 10.43 -13.32
N THR A 57 13.92 11.70 -12.94
CA THR A 57 13.20 12.24 -11.81
C THR A 57 11.74 12.40 -12.25
N ASN A 58 10.81 12.05 -11.37
CA ASN A 58 9.41 12.30 -11.65
C ASN A 58 9.20 13.82 -11.76
N VAL A 59 9.09 14.33 -12.99
CA VAL A 59 8.86 15.75 -13.28
C VAL A 59 7.52 16.25 -12.73
N TYR A 60 6.60 15.33 -12.42
CA TYR A 60 5.30 15.61 -11.83
C TYR A 60 5.32 15.61 -10.28
N GLY A 61 6.49 15.53 -9.64
CA GLY A 61 6.66 15.55 -8.18
C GLY A 61 6.46 14.18 -7.51
N THR A 62 6.71 14.09 -6.21
CA THR A 62 6.19 12.97 -5.39
C THR A 62 4.68 13.00 -5.58
N TRP A 63 4.06 11.89 -5.99
CA TRP A 63 2.60 11.81 -5.92
C TRP A 63 2.17 12.30 -4.53
N ASP A 64 1.02 12.95 -4.40
CA ASP A 64 0.43 13.28 -3.09
C ASP A 64 0.09 11.95 -2.38
N VAL A 65 1.13 11.24 -1.93
CA VAL A 65 1.03 9.99 -1.21
C VAL A 65 0.57 10.42 0.16
N SER A 66 -0.63 9.99 0.52
CA SER A 66 -1.18 10.25 1.85
C SER A 66 -0.14 9.89 2.91
N LEU A 67 -0.02 10.70 3.97
CA LEU A 67 0.96 10.48 5.03
C LEU A 67 0.94 9.05 5.57
N LEU A 68 -0.27 8.46 5.68
CA LEU A 68 -0.50 7.09 6.11
C LEU A 68 0.22 6.04 5.23
N VAL A 69 0.31 6.25 3.92
CA VAL A 69 1.03 5.32 3.02
C VAL A 69 2.55 5.53 3.09
N SER A 70 2.99 6.72 3.52
CA SER A 70 4.43 7.01 3.69
C SER A 70 4.96 6.55 5.05
N ASP A 71 4.08 6.40 6.04
CA ASP A 71 4.43 6.13 7.43
C ASP A 71 3.67 4.88 7.93
N GLU A 72 4.33 3.73 7.81
CA GLU A 72 3.78 2.43 8.18
C GLU A 72 3.52 2.33 9.69
N ASP A 73 4.36 2.96 10.53
CA ASP A 73 4.20 2.98 11.98
C ASP A 73 2.91 3.73 12.37
N LEU A 74 2.66 4.88 11.75
CA LEU A 74 1.42 5.64 11.95
C LEU A 74 0.19 4.83 11.55
N ALA A 75 0.26 4.10 10.43
CA ALA A 75 -0.83 3.23 10.02
C ALA A 75 -1.09 2.12 11.06
N HIS A 76 -0.04 1.52 11.60
CA HIS A 76 -0.15 0.47 12.60
C HIS A 76 -0.78 0.97 13.90
N GLU A 77 -0.36 2.13 14.40
CA GLU A 77 -0.93 2.74 15.62
C GLU A 77 -2.42 3.04 15.48
N ILE A 78 -2.83 3.59 14.32
CA ILE A 78 -4.25 3.86 14.04
C ILE A 78 -5.04 2.55 14.03
N ILE A 79 -4.54 1.51 13.37
CA ILE A 79 -5.22 0.21 13.33
C ILE A 79 -5.37 -0.35 14.75
N LEU A 80 -4.33 -0.28 15.57
CA LEU A 80 -4.36 -0.77 16.95
C LEU A 80 -5.37 0.00 17.80
N TYR A 81 -5.43 1.33 17.66
CA TYR A 81 -6.44 2.16 18.31
C TYR A 81 -7.87 1.78 17.89
N LEU A 82 -8.08 1.58 16.58
CA LEU A 82 -9.39 1.18 16.04
C LEU A 82 -9.82 -0.20 16.52
N GLN A 83 -8.89 -1.16 16.63
CA GLN A 83 -9.19 -2.49 17.17
C GLN A 83 -9.64 -2.44 18.63
N ASN A 84 -9.08 -1.52 19.44
CA ASN A 84 -9.48 -1.35 20.84
C ASN A 84 -10.88 -0.74 21.01
N LEU A 85 -11.38 0.03 20.04
CA LEU A 85 -12.74 0.60 20.06
C LEU A 85 -13.84 -0.44 19.78
N GLY A 86 -13.51 -1.51 19.05
CA GLY A 86 -14.42 -2.59 18.72
C GLY A 86 -15.09 -2.45 17.33
N PRO A 87 -16.24 -3.10 17.09
CA PRO A 87 -16.81 -3.24 15.74
C PRO A 87 -17.48 -1.97 15.19
N TYR A 88 -17.79 -1.00 16.05
CA TYR A 88 -18.51 0.23 15.68
C TYR A 88 -17.55 1.41 15.61
N ILE A 89 -16.78 1.47 14.53
CA ILE A 89 -15.80 2.53 14.28
C ILE A 89 -16.44 3.65 13.43
N SER A 90 -16.21 4.90 13.84
CA SER A 90 -16.54 6.12 13.12
C SER A 90 -15.29 6.77 12.55
N THR A 91 -15.44 7.50 11.43
CA THR A 91 -14.37 8.33 10.89
C THR A 91 -13.91 9.41 11.87
N GLN A 92 -14.79 9.85 12.79
CA GLN A 92 -14.46 10.83 13.82
C GLN A 92 -13.46 10.28 14.84
N ASP A 93 -13.45 8.96 15.07
CA ASP A 93 -12.54 8.34 16.05
C ASP A 93 -11.08 8.52 15.64
N ILE A 94 -10.79 8.45 14.33
CA ILE A 94 -9.45 8.74 13.79
C ILE A 94 -9.09 10.21 13.98
N VAL A 95 -10.05 11.12 13.73
CA VAL A 95 -9.81 12.56 13.92
C VAL A 95 -9.49 12.84 15.39
N HIS A 96 -10.24 12.24 16.32
CA HIS A 96 -9.99 12.36 17.76
C HIS A 96 -8.66 11.74 18.19
N PHE A 97 -8.29 10.58 17.64
CA PHE A 97 -7.01 9.94 17.91
C PHE A 97 -5.83 10.83 17.50
N ILE A 98 -5.89 11.45 16.32
CA ILE A 98 -4.82 12.34 15.85
C ILE A 98 -4.83 13.67 16.61
N ASP A 99 -5.98 14.08 17.14
CA ASP A 99 -6.10 15.30 17.96
C ASP A 99 -5.50 15.14 19.36
N THR A 100 -5.11 13.92 19.77
CA THR A 100 -4.45 13.65 21.05
C THR A 100 -3.09 14.37 21.15
N PRO A 101 -2.71 14.82 22.36
CA PRO A 101 -1.45 15.55 22.56
C PRO A 101 -0.22 14.72 22.18
N GLU A 102 -0.28 13.40 22.34
CA GLU A 102 0.80 12.48 21.97
C GLU A 102 1.04 12.50 20.46
N MET A 103 -0.02 12.36 19.65
CA MET A 103 0.08 12.36 18.19
C MET A 103 0.39 13.74 17.59
N LYS A 104 -0.02 14.82 18.25
CA LYS A 104 0.33 16.19 17.84
C LYS A 104 1.81 16.54 18.03
N THR A 105 2.51 15.82 18.92
CA THR A 105 3.95 16.02 19.09
C THR A 105 4.76 15.38 17.96
N CYS A 106 4.16 14.50 17.17
CA CYS A 106 4.79 13.91 16.01
C CYS A 106 5.14 15.01 14.98
N PRO A 107 6.43 15.19 14.62
CA PRO A 107 6.88 16.31 13.78
C PRO A 107 6.26 16.33 12.38
N LYS A 108 5.67 15.20 11.96
CA LYS A 108 5.01 14.98 10.66
C LYS A 108 3.56 15.46 10.64
N LEU A 109 2.90 15.63 11.79
CA LEU A 109 1.49 16.02 11.92
C LEU A 109 1.36 17.38 12.61
N LYS A 110 1.58 18.47 11.86
CA LYS A 110 1.48 19.84 12.39
C LYS A 110 0.04 20.32 12.58
N GLN A 111 -0.94 19.68 11.95
CA GLN A 111 -2.34 20.06 11.96
C GLN A 111 -3.21 18.83 12.13
N THR A 112 -4.41 19.03 12.69
CA THR A 112 -5.45 18.02 12.68
C THR A 112 -5.85 17.67 11.25
N ILE A 113 -6.12 16.39 11.02
CA ILE A 113 -6.58 15.94 9.72
C ILE A 113 -8.03 16.35 9.48
N SER A 114 -8.38 16.57 8.22
CA SER A 114 -9.76 16.78 7.84
C SER A 114 -10.56 15.47 7.90
N HIS A 115 -11.88 15.57 8.07
CA HIS A 115 -12.78 14.41 7.99
C HIS A 115 -12.64 13.65 6.65
N LYS A 116 -12.40 14.36 5.54
CA LYS A 116 -12.19 13.72 4.22
C LYS A 116 -10.91 12.89 4.19
N THR A 117 -9.85 13.37 4.82
CA THR A 117 -8.58 12.66 4.95
C THR A 117 -8.76 11.40 5.79
N ALA A 118 -9.47 11.49 6.92
CA ALA A 118 -9.79 10.35 7.76
C ALA A 118 -10.63 9.28 7.00
N CYS A 119 -11.61 9.72 6.21
CA CYS A 119 -12.39 8.83 5.33
C CYS A 119 -11.51 8.15 4.26
N HIS A 120 -10.54 8.87 3.70
CA HIS A 120 -9.60 8.31 2.75
C HIS A 120 -8.68 7.26 3.40
N TRP A 121 -8.22 7.53 4.61
CA TRP A 121 -7.37 6.63 5.39
C TRP A 121 -8.05 5.30 5.70
N LEU A 122 -9.32 5.34 6.13
CA LEU A 122 -10.11 4.10 6.33
C LEU A 122 -10.21 3.27 5.05
N LYS A 123 -10.37 3.92 3.90
CA LYS A 123 -10.40 3.21 2.60
C LYS A 123 -9.06 2.57 2.24
N ILE A 124 -7.94 3.25 2.54
CA ILE A 124 -6.60 2.72 2.30
C ILE A 124 -6.35 1.50 3.18
N MET A 125 -6.76 1.55 4.45
CA MET A 125 -6.70 0.44 5.40
C MET A 125 -7.78 -0.63 5.17
N GLU A 126 -8.54 -0.54 4.07
CA GLU A 126 -9.60 -1.47 3.68
C GLU A 126 -10.77 -1.61 4.66
N TYR A 127 -10.96 -0.65 5.58
CA TYR A 127 -12.14 -0.61 6.44
C TYR A 127 -13.39 -0.30 5.62
N GLN A 128 -14.35 -1.22 5.63
CA GLN A 128 -15.64 -1.09 4.96
C GLN A 128 -16.77 -1.29 5.97
N TRP A 129 -17.63 -0.28 6.12
CA TRP A 129 -18.89 -0.47 6.83
C TRP A 129 -19.79 -1.40 6.02
N ARG A 130 -20.06 -2.57 6.59
CA ARG A 130 -21.08 -3.49 6.07
C ARG A 130 -22.16 -3.63 7.13
N LYS A 131 -23.40 -3.81 6.69
CA LYS A 131 -24.45 -4.26 7.60
C LYS A 131 -24.14 -5.72 7.93
N ASP A 132 -23.93 -6.00 9.21
CA ASP A 132 -23.90 -7.39 9.67
C ASP A 132 -25.29 -8.01 9.44
N PRO A 133 -25.42 -9.09 8.65
CA PRO A 133 -26.65 -9.84 8.55
C PRO A 133 -26.84 -10.67 9.82
N LYS A 134 -27.13 -10.02 10.95
CA LYS A 134 -27.60 -10.72 12.16
C LYS A 134 -29.04 -11.17 11.91
N GLY A 135 -29.19 -12.36 11.34
CA GLY A 135 -30.52 -12.85 10.96
C GLY A 135 -30.63 -14.32 10.56
N GLN A 136 -29.71 -15.21 10.97
CA GLN A 136 -29.86 -16.64 10.66
C GLN A 136 -29.40 -17.61 11.76
N TYR A 137 -29.40 -17.19 13.02
CA TYR A 137 -29.36 -18.13 14.15
C TYR A 137 -30.50 -17.80 15.12
N VAL A 138 -31.60 -18.54 14.95
CA VAL A 138 -32.52 -18.82 16.05
C VAL A 138 -31.83 -19.89 16.89
N ASP A 139 -31.60 -19.61 18.17
CA ASP A 139 -31.16 -20.59 19.17
C ASP A 139 -32.03 -21.86 19.05
N GLY A 140 -31.45 -22.89 18.44
CA GLY A 140 -32.12 -24.12 18.07
C GLY A 140 -31.32 -25.30 18.60
N HIS A 141 -31.32 -25.47 19.92
CA HIS A 141 -31.68 -26.74 20.58
C HIS A 141 -31.23 -26.71 22.05
N LYS A 142 -32.08 -26.17 22.92
CA LYS A 142 -32.18 -26.71 24.28
C LYS A 142 -32.89 -28.05 24.15
N GLN A 143 -32.13 -29.14 24.11
CA GLN A 143 -32.67 -30.49 24.15
C GLN A 143 -32.80 -30.87 25.64
N ASP A 144 -34.01 -30.88 26.18
CA ASP A 144 -34.32 -31.22 27.59
C ASP A 144 -34.03 -32.68 27.99
N ASN A 145 -33.32 -33.44 27.16
CA ASN A 145 -33.16 -34.89 27.33
C ASN A 145 -31.72 -35.28 27.70
N VAL A 146 -31.18 -34.65 28.74
CA VAL A 146 -30.03 -35.20 29.48
C VAL A 146 -30.57 -36.32 30.36
N VAL A 147 -30.65 -37.52 29.78
CA VAL A 147 -31.00 -38.76 30.47
C VAL A 147 -29.93 -39.03 31.53
N ALA A 148 -30.37 -39.13 32.79
CA ALA A 148 -29.58 -39.60 33.90
C ALA A 148 -29.09 -41.04 33.64
N TYR A 149 -27.80 -41.26 33.86
CA TYR A 149 -27.22 -42.57 34.14
C TYR A 149 -26.68 -42.56 35.57
#